data_AF-A0A7X1L634-F1
#
_entry.id   AF-A0A7X1L634-F1
#
_cell.length_a   1.000
_cell.length_b   1.000
_cell.length_c   1.000
_cell.angle_alpha   90.00
_cell.angle_beta   90.00
_cell.angle_gamma   90.00
#
_symmetry.space_group_name_H-M   'P 1'
#
loop_
_entity.id
_entity.type
_entity.pdbx_description
1 polymer ?
#
loop_
_entity_poly.entity_id
_entity_poly.type
_entity_poly.pdbx_seq_one_letter_code
_entity_poly.pdbx_strand_id
1 'polypeptide(L)' 'MGQAALEGLAGIHNVTRGWHSGREINTVTFDPAVITPEEMVAALKAAGTYAGTVE' A
#
# COMPACT_ATOMS: atom_id res chain seq x y z
N MET A 1 8.36 3.42 4.91
CA MET A 1 8.20 4.66 4.09
C MET A 1 6.98 4.59 3.17
N GLY A 2 6.71 3.48 2.47
CA GLY A 2 5.53 3.38 1.59
C GLY A 2 4.16 3.55 2.26
N GLN A 3 4.04 3.34 3.58
CA GLN A 3 2.82 3.60 4.35
C GLN A 3 2.27 5.02 4.13
N ALA A 4 3.10 6.05 4.26
CA ALA A 4 2.66 7.45 4.14
C ALA A 4 2.15 7.80 2.73
N ALA A 5 2.66 7.11 1.70
CA ALA A 5 2.21 7.29 0.32
C ALA A 5 0.81 6.70 0.09
N LEU A 6 0.39 5.75 0.93
CA LEU A 6 -0.92 5.10 0.84
C LEU A 6 -1.95 5.72 1.79
N GLU A 7 -1.55 6.11 3.00
CA GLU A 7 -2.46 6.76 3.97
C GLU A 7 -3.10 8.06 3.42
N GLY A 8 -2.47 8.70 2.43
CA GLY A 8 -3.01 9.89 1.76
C GLY A 8 -3.92 9.63 0.57
N LEU A 9 -4.12 8.37 0.16
CA LEU A 9 -4.93 8.04 -1.02
C LEU A 9 -6.42 7.90 -0.66
N ALA A 10 -7.27 8.46 -1.50
CA ALA A 10 -8.72 8.28 -1.38
C ALA A 10 -9.07 6.79 -1.50
N GLY A 11 -9.91 6.29 -0.59
CA GLY A 11 -10.30 4.88 -0.56
C GLY A 11 -9.41 3.99 0.31
N ILE A 12 -8.28 4.48 0.83
CA ILE A 12 -7.49 3.76 1.83
C ILE A 12 -8.11 3.98 3.21
N HIS A 13 -8.50 2.89 3.86
CA HIS A 13 -9.07 2.93 5.20
C HIS A 13 -8.00 2.82 6.27
N ASN A 14 -7.01 1.95 6.05
CA ASN A 14 -5.98 1.69 7.03
C ASN A 14 -4.73 1.12 6.38
N VAL A 15 -3.56 1.51 6.89
CA VAL A 15 -2.28 0.92 6.50
C VAL A 15 -1.57 0.49 7.76
N THR A 16 -1.32 -0.81 7.88
CA THR A 16 -0.65 -1.41 9.04
C THR A 16 0.68 -1.99 8.61
N ARG A 17 1.72 -1.71 9.39
CA ARG A 17 3.04 -2.29 9.17
C ARG A 17 3.14 -3.58 9.96
N GLY A 18 3.48 -4.66 9.27
CA GLY A 18 3.57 -6.00 9.84
C GLY A 18 4.78 -6.76 9.34
N TRP A 19 4.97 -7.96 9.90
CA TRP A 19 6.01 -8.89 9.47
C TRP A 19 5.34 -10.11 8.86
N HIS A 20 5.68 -10.41 7.61
CA HIS A 20 5.25 -11.63 6.93
C HIS A 20 6.48 -12.38 6.44
N SER A 21 6.65 -13.62 6.90
CA SER A 21 7.75 -14.52 6.48
C SER A 21 9.15 -13.89 6.60
N GLY A 22 9.41 -13.18 7.71
CA GLY A 22 10.70 -12.53 7.96
C GLY A 22 10.99 -11.28 7.12
N ARG A 23 10.02 -10.83 6.31
CA ARG A 23 10.05 -9.55 5.61
C ARG A 23 9.03 -8.61 6.23
N GLU A 24 9.42 -7.36 6.35
CA GLU A 24 8.50 -6.32 6.76
C GLU A 24 7.64 -5.90 5.56
N ILE A 25 6.32 -5.96 5.73
CA ILE A 25 5.34 -5.60 4.69
C ILE A 25 4.34 -4.58 5.25
N ASN A 26 3.76 -3.79 4.36
CA ASN A 26 2.63 -2.92 4.72
C ASN A 26 1.35 -3.62 4.24
N THR A 27 0.44 -3.92 5.16
CA THR A 27 -0.89 -4.44 4.88
C THR A 27 -1.86 -3.28 4.78
N VAL A 28 -2.57 -3.20 3.66
CA VAL A 28 -3.42 -2.07 3.30
C VAL A 28 -4.84 -2.55 3.22
N THR A 29 -5.75 -1.89 3.95
CA THR A 29 -7.19 -2.08 3.83
C THR A 29 -7.75 -0.93 3.02
N PHE A 30 -8.42 -1.24 1.91
CA PHE A 30 -8.92 -0.25 0.96
C PHE A 30 -10.32 -0.63 0.46
N ASP A 31 -11.03 0.37 -0.03
CA ASP A 31 -12.30 0.17 -0.74
C ASP A 31 -12.04 -0.06 -2.23
N PRO A 32 -12.28 -1.29 -2.75
CA PRO A 32 -12.08 -1.60 -4.17
C PRO A 32 -13.04 -0.84 -5.10
N ALA A 33 -14.09 -0.19 -4.58
CA ALA A 33 -14.97 0.68 -5.36
C ALA A 33 -14.38 2.08 -5.58
N VAL A 34 -13.38 2.48 -4.79
CA VAL A 34 -12.78 3.82 -4.81
C VAL A 34 -11.35 3.79 -5.36
N ILE A 35 -10.58 2.75 -5.05
CA ILE A 35 -9.18 2.64 -5.47
C ILE A 35 -8.81 1.21 -5.84
N THR A 36 -8.03 1.08 -6.90
CA THR A 36 -7.55 -0.22 -7.39
C THR A 36 -6.12 -0.53 -6.92
N PRO A 37 -5.72 -1.81 -6.85
CA PRO A 37 -4.34 -2.20 -6.56
C PRO A 37 -3.33 -1.55 -7.51
N GLU A 38 -3.69 -1.39 -8.79
CA GLU A 38 -2.83 -0.75 -9.79
C GLU A 38 -2.54 0.71 -9.48
N GLU A 39 -3.54 1.46 -9.01
CA GLU A 39 -3.38 2.84 -8.58
C GLU A 39 -2.53 2.96 -7.30
N MET A 40 -2.71 2.05 -6.34
CA MET A 40 -1.85 1.98 -5.16
C MET A 40 -0.39 1.69 -5.55
N VAL A 41 -0.17 0.76 -6.49
CA VAL A 41 1.17 0.47 -7.02
C VAL A 41 1.76 1.70 -7.73
N ALA A 42 0.96 2.43 -8.50
CA ALA A 42 1.39 3.66 -9.17
C ALA A 42 1.80 4.74 -8.15
N ALA A 43 1.03 4.93 -7.08
CA ALA A 43 1.36 5.86 -6.01
C ALA A 43 2.63 5.45 -5.24
N LEU A 44 2.79 4.17 -4.93
CA LEU A 44 4.01 3.64 -4.29
C LEU A 44 5.25 3.81 -5.18
N LYS A 45 5.11 3.64 -6.50
CA LYS A 45 6.18 3.88 -7.48
C LYS A 45 6.51 5.37 -7.58
N ALA A 46 5.51 6.24 -7.60
CA ALA A 46 5.70 7.69 -7.59
C ALA A 46 6.42 8.17 -6.33
N ALA A 47 6.14 7.55 -5.19
CA ALA A 47 6.84 7.77 -3.94
C ALA A 47 8.23 7.10 -3.86
N GLY A 48 8.62 6.29 -4.86
CA GLY A 48 9.89 5.55 -4.88
C GLY A 48 9.99 4.46 -3.81
N THR A 49 8.86 3.98 -3.29
CA THR A 49 8.78 3.04 -2.16
C THR A 49 8.20 1.68 -2.53
N TYR A 50 7.83 1.48 -3.80
CA TYR A 50 7.31 0.20 -4.29
C TYR A 50 8.41 -0.87 -4.32
N ALA A 51 8.28 -1.90 -3.47
CA ALA A 51 9.19 -3.04 -3.42
C ALA A 51 8.63 -4.30 -4.11
N GLY A 52 7.31 -4.36 -4.30
CA GLY A 52 6.60 -5.52 -4.83
C GLY A 52 5.23 -5.66 -4.17
N THR A 53 4.34 -6.42 -4.83
CA THR A 53 3.04 -6.81 -4.28
C THR A 53 3.13 -8.28 -3.88
N VAL A 54 2.64 -8.63 -2.71
CA VAL A 54 2.55 -10.02 -2.23
C VAL A 54 1.07 -10.31 -2.08
N GLU A 55 0.58 -11.33 -2.79
CA GLU A 55 -0.79 -11.86 -2.72
C GLU A 55 -0.88 -13.03 -1.72
#